data_AF-A0A835RTD8-F1
#
_entry.id   AF-A0A835RTD8-F1
#
_cell.length_a   1.000
_cell.length_b   1.000
_cell.length_c   1.000
_cell.angle_alpha   90.00
_cell.angle_beta   90.00
_cell.angle_gamma   90.00
#
_symmetry.space_group_name_H-M   'P 1'
#
loop_
_entity.id
_entity.type
_entity.pdbx_description
1 polymer ?
#
loop_
_entity_poly.entity_id
_entity_poly.type
_entity_poly.pdbx_seq_one_letter_code
_entity_poly.pdbx_strand_id
1 'polypeptide(L)'
;MGRGFIEVEENDLSSGFFPFIVAEEGICDELRMLESSINVVSCDALLEEKVEAARSLCVSFLHEIGWLLRRCHLRNRTKLESSSLEAFPLVRFRWILRFAIDRDWTAIVKKLLDILFEENIDSGVLCPIEIALSEDLLHYAVRSNSKSIVKLLLRYKPKKRSGRDVDNYLFRPDMLGPSGITPLHIAATTTCAESMLNLLTDDPGQFGLKAWRNAKDSTGLTPEDYAIAGGHESYILLMLKKINKSTEKKDVVFVNIPAKLPLLPDATYEFCKLCEQHLECRSSLGRSILYRAMLLSMVGIAAVCVCVGLLLKGPPEVGFMRHPFRWELLDYGFI
;
A
#
# COMPACT_ATOMS: atom_id res chain seq x y z
N MET A 1 6.11 6.11 14.84
CA MET A 1 6.35 5.38 13.58
C MET A 1 7.71 5.73 13.03
N GLY A 2 8.41 4.79 12.42
CA GLY A 2 9.72 5.02 11.80
C GLY A 2 10.62 3.80 11.84
N ARG A 3 11.76 3.90 11.15
CA ARG A 3 12.80 2.85 11.17
C ARG A 3 13.64 2.90 12.45
N GLY A 4 14.07 1.74 12.92
CA GLY A 4 15.13 1.52 13.89
C GLY A 4 16.07 0.42 13.41
N PHE A 5 17.18 0.23 14.12
CA PHE A 5 18.16 -0.82 13.84
C PHE A 5 18.38 -1.64 15.10
N ILE A 6 18.45 -2.96 14.94
CA ILE A 6 18.95 -3.86 15.98
C ILE A 6 20.33 -4.32 15.52
N GLU A 7 21.34 -4.02 16.31
CA GLU A 7 22.67 -4.58 16.13
C GLU A 7 22.68 -5.97 16.77
N VAL A 8 23.01 -6.98 15.97
CA VAL A 8 23.21 -8.35 16.43
C VAL A 8 24.69 -8.66 16.24
N GLU A 9 25.40 -8.77 17.35
CA GLU A 9 26.75 -9.31 17.35
C GLU A 9 26.65 -10.83 17.16
N GLU A 10 26.92 -11.31 15.96
CA GLU A 10 27.17 -12.73 15.75
C GLU A 10 28.63 -13.04 16.11
N ASN A 11 28.87 -14.21 16.72
CA ASN A 11 30.20 -14.64 17.21
C ASN A 11 31.31 -14.70 16.12
N ASP A 12 30.97 -14.47 14.85
CA ASP A 12 31.86 -14.61 13.69
C ASP A 12 32.35 -13.25 13.11
N LEU A 13 32.50 -12.20 13.94
CA LEU A 13 32.98 -10.85 13.53
C LEU A 13 32.07 -10.14 12.50
N SER A 14 30.90 -10.68 12.22
CA SER A 14 29.83 -10.09 11.40
C SER A 14 28.91 -9.28 12.31
N SER A 15 29.10 -7.96 12.39
CA SER A 15 28.13 -7.05 13.01
C SER A 15 26.95 -6.87 12.06
N GLY A 16 25.86 -7.61 12.29
CA GLY A 16 24.65 -7.50 11.47
C GLY A 16 23.74 -6.38 11.97
N PHE A 17 23.41 -5.40 11.12
CA PHE A 17 22.35 -4.43 11.40
C PHE A 17 21.04 -4.90 10.76
N PHE A 18 20.05 -5.21 11.60
CA PHE A 18 18.71 -5.57 11.14
C PHE A 18 17.79 -4.34 11.21
N PRO A 19 17.40 -3.75 10.08
CA PRO A 19 16.44 -2.65 10.08
C PRO A 19 15.06 -3.16 10.46
N PHE A 20 14.40 -2.52 11.41
CA PHE A 20 13.00 -2.75 11.73
C PHE A 20 12.19 -1.48 11.47
N ILE A 21 10.93 -1.65 11.05
CA ILE A 21 10.01 -0.54 10.79
C ILE A 21 8.83 -0.64 11.75
N VAL A 22 8.61 0.41 12.53
CA VAL A 22 7.43 0.53 13.40
C VAL A 22 6.37 1.37 12.67
N ALA A 23 5.27 0.75 12.28
CA ALA A 23 4.17 1.39 11.56
C ALA A 23 2.79 0.90 12.04
N GLU A 24 1.71 1.34 11.38
CA GLU A 24 0.36 0.78 11.56
C GLU A 24 0.36 -0.70 11.15
N GLU A 25 -0.47 -1.52 11.80
CA GLU A 25 -0.54 -2.98 11.58
C GLU A 25 -0.63 -3.36 10.10
N GLY A 26 -1.57 -2.76 9.35
CA GLY A 26 -1.73 -3.04 7.92
C GLY A 26 -0.51 -2.66 7.06
N ILE A 27 0.27 -1.66 7.47
CA ILE A 27 1.53 -1.33 6.79
C ILE A 27 2.57 -2.42 7.09
N CYS A 28 2.67 -2.85 8.35
CA CYS A 28 3.59 -3.92 8.74
C CYS A 28 3.24 -5.26 8.07
N ASP A 29 1.96 -5.59 7.91
CA ASP A 29 1.51 -6.80 7.20
C ASP A 29 1.97 -6.79 5.73
N GLU A 30 1.80 -5.65 5.04
CA GLU A 30 2.23 -5.51 3.64
C GLU A 30 3.77 -5.55 3.52
N LEU A 31 4.50 -4.88 4.42
CA LEU A 31 5.97 -4.90 4.41
C LEU A 31 6.53 -6.31 4.68
N ARG A 32 5.89 -7.12 5.52
CA ARG A 32 6.30 -8.50 5.80
C ARG A 32 6.29 -9.39 4.56
N MET A 33 5.50 -9.04 3.53
CA MET A 33 5.51 -9.78 2.27
C MET A 33 6.89 -9.74 1.58
N LEU A 34 7.72 -8.72 1.85
CA LEU A 34 9.09 -8.63 1.33
C LEU A 34 10.06 -9.65 1.93
N GLU A 35 9.79 -10.18 3.12
CA GLU A 35 10.70 -11.13 3.78
C GLU A 35 10.94 -12.37 2.90
N SER A 36 9.88 -12.83 2.23
CA SER A 36 9.96 -13.93 1.28
C SER A 36 10.88 -13.66 0.08
N SER A 37 11.00 -12.40 -0.34
CA SER A 37 11.84 -11.97 -1.47
C SER A 37 13.27 -11.64 -1.04
N ILE A 38 13.47 -11.31 0.24
CA ILE A 38 14.78 -10.97 0.80
C ILE A 38 15.54 -12.23 1.24
N ASN A 39 14.84 -13.23 1.78
CA ASN A 39 15.42 -14.45 2.32
C ASN A 39 15.61 -15.56 1.26
N VAL A 40 15.44 -15.26 -0.03
CA VAL A 40 15.63 -16.25 -1.10
C VAL A 40 17.12 -16.57 -1.23
N VAL A 41 17.47 -17.83 -1.00
CA VAL A 41 18.80 -18.38 -1.31
C VAL A 41 18.76 -18.90 -2.74
N SER A 42 19.61 -18.36 -3.62
CA SER A 42 19.73 -18.89 -4.98
C SER A 42 20.47 -20.23 -4.97
N CYS A 43 20.03 -21.17 -5.80
CA CYS A 43 20.71 -22.45 -6.03
C CYS A 43 21.45 -22.50 -7.38
N ASP A 44 21.42 -21.44 -8.18
CA ASP A 44 21.99 -21.38 -9.54
C ASP A 44 22.62 -20.01 -9.85
N ALA A 45 23.84 -20.01 -10.39
CA ALA A 45 24.67 -18.83 -10.63
C ALA A 45 24.05 -17.83 -11.63
N LEU A 46 23.22 -18.29 -12.58
CA LEU A 46 22.51 -17.40 -13.52
C LEU A 46 21.24 -16.78 -12.92
N LEU A 47 20.68 -17.39 -11.87
CA LEU A 47 19.54 -16.86 -11.13
C LEU A 47 19.99 -15.95 -9.98
N GLU A 48 21.24 -16.06 -9.53
CA GLU A 48 21.84 -15.22 -8.50
C GLU A 48 21.74 -13.73 -8.82
N GLU A 49 22.12 -13.29 -10.02
CA GLU A 49 22.11 -11.86 -10.36
C GLU A 49 20.70 -11.26 -10.31
N LYS A 50 19.69 -11.98 -10.83
CA LYS A 50 18.29 -11.52 -10.81
C LYS A 50 17.70 -11.52 -9.41
N VAL A 51 18.00 -12.56 -8.63
CA VAL A 51 17.56 -12.67 -7.24
C VAL A 51 18.19 -11.56 -6.39
N GLU A 52 19.49 -11.30 -6.58
CA GLU A 52 20.22 -10.26 -5.86
C GLU A 52 19.73 -8.85 -6.24
N ALA A 53 19.46 -8.59 -7.52
CA ALA A 53 18.86 -7.34 -7.96
C ALA A 53 17.48 -7.12 -7.35
N ALA A 54 16.62 -8.15 -7.33
CA ALA A 54 15.31 -8.09 -6.69
C ALA A 54 15.43 -7.85 -5.16
N ARG A 55 16.38 -8.51 -4.51
CA ARG A 55 16.69 -8.33 -3.09
C ARG A 55 17.12 -6.89 -2.79
N SER A 56 18.06 -6.36 -3.57
CA SER A 56 18.54 -4.98 -3.46
C SER A 56 17.43 -3.95 -3.63
N LEU A 57 16.51 -4.17 -4.58
CA LEU A 57 15.33 -3.32 -4.76
C LEU A 57 14.40 -3.35 -3.54
N CYS A 58 14.17 -4.52 -2.94
CA CYS A 58 13.33 -4.64 -1.73
C CYS A 58 13.97 -3.94 -0.52
N VAL A 59 15.28 -4.10 -0.32
CA VAL A 59 16.02 -3.43 0.75
C VAL A 59 16.02 -1.91 0.55
N SER A 60 16.25 -1.46 -0.67
CA SER A 60 16.16 -0.04 -1.04
C SER A 60 14.77 0.51 -0.72
N PHE A 61 13.71 -0.24 -1.03
CA PHE A 61 12.35 0.16 -0.72
C PHE A 61 12.11 0.31 0.79
N LEU A 62 12.57 -0.66 1.59
CA LEU A 62 12.47 -0.61 3.06
C LEU A 62 13.20 0.61 3.63
N HIS A 63 14.37 0.94 3.11
CA HIS A 63 15.11 2.14 3.51
C HIS A 63 14.34 3.43 3.20
N GLU A 64 13.78 3.53 2.00
CA GLU A 64 13.02 4.69 1.53
C GLU A 64 11.74 4.90 2.32
N ILE A 65 10.91 3.86 2.46
CA ILE A 65 9.64 3.95 3.20
C ILE A 65 9.89 4.17 4.70
N GLY A 66 10.90 3.51 5.27
CA GLY A 66 11.28 3.69 6.67
C GLY A 66 11.77 5.11 6.97
N TRP A 67 12.52 5.71 6.02
CA TRP A 67 12.93 7.11 6.11
C TRP A 67 11.74 8.07 6.03
N LEU A 68 10.86 7.87 5.04
CA LEU A 68 9.67 8.70 4.84
C LEU A 68 8.77 8.69 6.07
N LEU A 69 8.46 7.51 6.62
CA LEU A 69 7.61 7.35 7.80
C LEU A 69 8.21 8.03 9.04
N ARG A 70 9.53 7.90 9.24
CA ARG A 70 10.23 8.55 10.36
C ARG A 70 10.15 10.08 10.26
N ARG A 71 10.40 10.64 9.06
CA ARG A 71 10.28 12.09 8.83
C ARG A 71 8.88 12.62 9.10
N CYS A 72 7.86 11.95 8.57
CA CYS A 72 6.46 12.33 8.79
C CYS A 72 6.11 12.31 10.28
N HIS A 73 6.60 11.30 11.01
CA HIS A 73 6.38 11.19 12.43
C HIS A 73 7.05 12.31 13.24
N LEU A 74 8.31 12.63 12.93
CA LEU A 74 9.04 13.71 13.60
C LEU A 74 8.34 15.05 13.41
N ARG A 75 7.96 15.38 12.17
CA ARG A 75 7.32 16.65 11.86
C ARG A 75 5.95 16.84 12.49
N ASN A 76 5.18 15.75 12.63
CA ASN A 76 3.91 15.79 13.36
C ASN A 76 4.10 16.05 14.87
N ARG A 77 5.27 15.73 15.45
CA ARG A 77 5.61 16.01 16.85
C ARG A 77 6.19 17.41 17.05
N THR A 78 7.03 17.89 16.14
CA THR A 78 7.79 19.14 16.28
C THR A 78 7.10 20.33 15.60
N LYS A 79 5.83 20.60 15.90
CA LYS A 79 5.05 21.75 15.37
C LYS A 79 5.69 23.15 15.56
N LEU A 80 6.90 23.27 16.11
CA LEU A 80 7.50 24.53 16.54
C LEU A 80 8.88 24.90 15.95
N GLU A 81 9.61 24.05 15.23
CA GLU A 81 10.92 24.45 14.67
C GLU A 81 11.10 23.94 13.24
N SER A 82 10.71 24.77 12.28
CA SER A 82 10.56 24.44 10.85
C SER A 82 11.78 24.80 9.98
N SER A 83 12.98 24.89 10.55
CA SER A 83 14.13 25.47 9.82
C SER A 83 15.16 24.47 9.29
N SER A 84 15.13 23.19 9.68
CA SER A 84 16.25 22.27 9.39
C SER A 84 15.89 20.90 8.79
N LEU A 85 14.62 20.53 8.64
CA LEU A 85 14.23 19.25 8.04
C LEU A 85 13.93 19.42 6.54
N GLU A 86 14.97 19.35 5.71
CA GLU A 86 14.90 19.37 4.24
C GLU A 86 13.78 18.48 3.71
N ALA A 87 12.95 18.94 2.76
CA ALA A 87 11.74 18.25 2.36
C ALA A 87 12.02 16.90 1.64
N PHE A 88 11.06 15.95 1.67
CA PHE A 88 11.30 14.62 1.06
C PHE A 88 11.25 14.73 -0.47
N PRO A 89 12.26 14.23 -1.23
CA PRO A 89 12.29 14.40 -2.68
C PRO A 89 11.12 13.72 -3.39
N LEU A 90 10.42 14.46 -4.26
CA LEU A 90 9.24 13.96 -4.98
C LEU A 90 9.55 12.76 -5.89
N VAL A 91 10.73 12.72 -6.52
CA VAL A 91 11.14 11.60 -7.39
C VAL A 91 11.21 10.28 -6.62
N ARG A 92 11.77 10.31 -5.41
CA ARG A 92 11.83 9.13 -4.52
C ARG A 92 10.43 8.74 -4.06
N PHE A 93 9.56 9.72 -3.79
CA PHE A 93 8.19 9.45 -3.36
C PHE A 93 7.39 8.73 -4.46
N ARG A 94 7.51 9.19 -5.71
CA ARG A 94 6.90 8.55 -6.89
C ARG A 94 7.35 7.10 -7.03
N TRP A 95 8.65 6.85 -6.84
CA TRP A 95 9.19 5.50 -6.91
C TRP A 95 8.59 4.58 -5.83
N ILE A 96 8.53 5.04 -4.56
CA ILE A 96 7.90 4.28 -3.46
C ILE A 96 6.42 4.00 -3.78
N LEU A 97 5.69 5.01 -4.27
CA LEU A 97 4.29 4.90 -4.60
C LEU A 97 4.04 3.86 -5.69
N ARG A 98 4.81 3.91 -6.78
CA ARG A 98 4.70 2.91 -7.87
C ARG A 98 5.08 1.52 -7.40
N PHE A 99 6.16 1.38 -6.63
CA PHE A 99 6.59 0.10 -6.07
C PHE A 99 5.50 -0.57 -5.22
N ALA A 100 4.75 0.22 -4.44
CA ALA A 100 3.62 -0.25 -3.66
C ALA A 100 2.40 -0.60 -4.54
N ILE A 101 2.14 0.17 -5.61
CA ILE A 101 1.03 -0.10 -6.52
C ILE A 101 1.22 -1.41 -7.29
N ASP A 102 2.44 -1.68 -7.73
CA ASP A 102 2.81 -2.92 -8.44
C ASP A 102 2.57 -4.18 -7.60
N ARG A 103 2.47 -4.04 -6.28
CA ARG A 103 2.25 -5.13 -5.32
C ARG A 103 0.85 -5.17 -4.73
N ASP A 104 -0.06 -4.33 -5.23
CA ASP A 104 -1.45 -4.18 -4.74
C ASP A 104 -1.52 -3.86 -3.22
N TRP A 105 -0.52 -3.13 -2.69
CA TRP A 105 -0.41 -2.77 -1.27
C TRP A 105 -1.24 -1.53 -0.91
N THR A 106 -2.48 -1.78 -0.51
CA THR A 106 -3.46 -0.74 -0.20
C THR A 106 -3.13 0.12 1.03
N ALA A 107 -2.61 -0.45 2.12
CA ALA A 107 -2.35 0.30 3.35
C ALA A 107 -1.19 1.28 3.14
N ILE A 108 -0.12 0.84 2.48
CA ILE A 108 1.01 1.67 2.11
C ILE A 108 0.58 2.75 1.12
N VAL A 109 -0.13 2.42 0.03
CA VAL A 109 -0.60 3.42 -0.95
C VAL A 109 -1.48 4.48 -0.27
N LYS A 110 -2.41 4.05 0.60
CA LYS A 110 -3.23 4.98 1.38
C LYS A 110 -2.39 5.89 2.26
N LYS A 111 -1.40 5.33 2.96
CA LYS A 111 -0.51 6.11 3.83
C LYS A 111 0.31 7.12 3.04
N LEU A 112 0.81 6.75 1.86
CA LEU A 112 1.56 7.65 0.98
C LEU A 112 0.69 8.80 0.49
N LEU A 113 -0.55 8.52 0.07
CA LEU A 113 -1.51 9.57 -0.27
C LEU A 113 -1.80 10.46 0.93
N ASP A 114 -2.05 9.90 2.12
CA ASP A 114 -2.27 10.68 3.34
C ASP A 114 -1.06 11.62 3.61
N ILE A 115 0.17 11.12 3.44
CA ILE A 115 1.42 11.88 3.59
C ILE A 115 1.54 13.02 2.58
N LEU A 116 1.16 12.79 1.31
CA LEU A 116 1.17 13.79 0.23
C LEU A 116 0.27 14.99 0.57
N PHE A 117 -0.93 14.72 1.10
CA PHE A 117 -1.88 15.78 1.49
C PHE A 117 -1.59 16.40 2.87
N GLU A 118 -0.64 15.85 3.62
CA GLU A 118 -0.16 16.42 4.89
C GLU A 118 1.06 17.35 4.69
N GLU A 119 1.39 17.75 3.45
CA GLU A 119 2.50 18.64 3.05
C GLU A 119 3.90 18.10 3.37
N ASN A 120 4.10 16.77 3.49
CA ASN A 120 5.39 16.16 3.91
C ASN A 120 6.48 16.10 2.84
N ILE A 121 6.17 16.56 1.64
CA ILE A 121 6.94 16.30 0.43
C ILE A 121 7.42 17.63 -0.13
N ASP A 122 8.63 17.64 -0.69
CA ASP A 122 9.11 18.80 -1.45
C ASP A 122 8.35 18.87 -2.78
N SER A 123 7.22 19.57 -2.78
CA SER A 123 6.40 19.74 -3.97
C SER A 123 6.84 20.94 -4.82
N GLY A 124 7.82 21.72 -4.35
CA GLY A 124 8.18 23.01 -4.94
C GLY A 124 6.95 23.92 -5.04
N VAL A 125 6.52 24.20 -6.27
CA VAL A 125 5.37 25.08 -6.58
C VAL A 125 4.04 24.30 -6.68
N LEU A 126 4.09 23.00 -6.97
CA LEU A 126 2.88 22.22 -7.26
C LEU A 126 2.09 21.92 -5.99
N CYS A 127 0.76 21.95 -6.08
CA CYS A 127 -0.07 21.54 -4.95
C CYS A 127 -0.21 20.00 -4.90
N PRO A 128 -0.52 19.41 -3.72
CA PRO A 128 -0.68 17.96 -3.58
C PRO A 128 -1.68 17.32 -4.55
N ILE A 129 -2.73 18.06 -4.94
CA ILE A 129 -3.76 17.61 -5.89
C ILE A 129 -3.14 17.43 -7.29
N GLU A 130 -2.40 18.43 -7.76
CA GLU A 130 -1.74 18.39 -9.07
C GLU A 130 -0.75 17.23 -9.13
N ILE A 131 0.04 17.02 -8.08
CA ILE A 131 0.96 15.88 -7.99
C ILE A 131 0.20 14.56 -8.10
N ALA A 132 -0.84 14.35 -7.29
CA ALA A 132 -1.61 13.11 -7.29
C ALA A 132 -2.26 12.81 -8.65
N LEU A 133 -2.76 13.84 -9.33
CA LEU A 133 -3.39 13.71 -10.64
C LEU A 133 -2.35 13.49 -11.76
N SER A 134 -1.18 14.13 -11.67
CA SER A 134 -0.09 13.99 -12.65
C SER A 134 0.50 12.58 -12.72
N GLU A 135 0.31 11.76 -11.68
CA GLU A 135 0.81 10.39 -11.65
C GLU A 135 -0.12 9.37 -12.32
N ASP A 136 -1.30 9.79 -12.79
CA ASP A 136 -2.27 8.91 -13.45
C ASP A 136 -2.56 7.63 -12.65
N LEU A 137 -2.58 7.73 -11.32
CA LEU A 137 -2.57 6.56 -10.42
C LEU A 137 -3.70 5.58 -10.70
N LEU A 138 -4.90 6.11 -11.02
CA LEU A 138 -6.05 5.29 -11.36
C LEU A 138 -5.86 4.57 -12.71
N HIS A 139 -5.31 5.24 -13.73
CA HIS A 139 -4.96 4.60 -15.01
C HIS A 139 -3.94 3.49 -14.80
N TYR A 140 -2.90 3.77 -14.02
CA TYR A 140 -1.83 2.83 -13.74
C TYR A 140 -2.36 1.61 -12.99
N ALA A 141 -3.14 1.80 -11.93
CA ALA A 141 -3.73 0.71 -11.14
C ALA A 141 -4.69 -0.16 -11.95
N VAL A 142 -5.43 0.42 -12.91
CA VAL A 142 -6.27 -0.34 -13.84
C VAL A 142 -5.41 -1.17 -14.79
N ARG A 143 -4.35 -0.59 -15.37
CA ARG A 143 -3.42 -1.27 -16.27
C ARG A 143 -2.69 -2.43 -15.58
N SER A 144 -2.31 -2.26 -14.31
CA SER A 144 -1.68 -3.31 -13.50
C SER A 144 -2.67 -4.34 -12.95
N ASN A 145 -3.97 -4.20 -13.23
CA ASN A 145 -5.04 -5.04 -12.68
C ASN A 145 -5.11 -5.07 -11.14
N SER A 146 -4.67 -3.99 -10.49
CA SER A 146 -4.62 -3.84 -9.02
C SER A 146 -6.00 -3.44 -8.47
N LYS A 147 -6.91 -4.43 -8.37
CA LYS A 147 -8.32 -4.22 -7.98
C LYS A 147 -8.48 -3.56 -6.62
N SER A 148 -7.63 -3.92 -5.65
CA SER A 148 -7.72 -3.41 -4.27
C SER A 148 -7.34 -1.93 -4.23
N ILE A 149 -6.30 -1.55 -4.98
CA ILE A 149 -5.89 -0.16 -5.15
C ILE A 149 -6.91 0.65 -5.93
N VAL A 150 -7.49 0.14 -7.01
CA VAL A 150 -8.56 0.85 -7.75
C VAL A 150 -9.73 1.16 -6.80
N LYS A 151 -10.15 0.18 -6.00
CA LYS A 151 -11.20 0.37 -4.99
C LYS A 151 -10.82 1.43 -3.93
N LEU A 152 -9.56 1.46 -3.50
CA LEU A 152 -9.03 2.47 -2.59
C LEU A 152 -9.08 3.87 -3.22
N LEU A 153 -8.55 4.03 -4.44
CA LEU A 153 -8.44 5.32 -5.12
C LEU A 153 -9.82 5.94 -5.38
N LEU A 154 -10.78 5.17 -5.89
CA LEU A 154 -12.15 5.66 -6.16
C LEU A 154 -12.88 6.15 -4.89
N ARG A 155 -12.46 5.68 -3.71
CA ARG A 155 -13.06 6.03 -2.41
C ARG A 155 -12.17 6.96 -1.58
N TYR A 156 -10.97 7.29 -2.06
CA TYR A 156 -10.00 8.06 -1.31
C TYR A 156 -10.48 9.50 -1.12
N LYS A 157 -10.39 9.97 0.12
CA LYS A 157 -10.74 11.34 0.52
C LYS A 157 -9.62 11.92 1.38
N PRO A 158 -8.90 12.96 0.92
CA PRO A 158 -7.84 13.57 1.70
C PRO A 158 -8.42 14.29 2.94
N LYS A 159 -7.72 14.19 4.07
CA LYS A 159 -8.16 14.76 5.36
C LYS A 159 -8.07 16.30 5.39
N LYS A 160 -7.08 16.88 4.73
CA LYS A 160 -6.89 18.32 4.60
C LYS A 160 -7.08 18.70 3.13
N ARG A 161 -8.10 19.49 2.83
CA ARG A 161 -8.31 20.11 1.50
C ARG A 161 -8.24 21.62 1.65
N SER A 162 -7.30 22.25 0.96
CA SER A 162 -7.24 23.69 0.76
C SER A 162 -8.05 24.06 -0.48
N GLY A 163 -9.39 24.03 -0.41
CA GLY A 163 -10.20 24.46 -1.55
C GLY A 163 -11.71 24.26 -1.39
N ARG A 164 -12.47 25.24 -1.90
CA ARG A 164 -13.94 25.24 -2.01
C ARG A 164 -14.37 24.59 -3.33
N ASP A 165 -14.13 23.29 -3.51
CA ASP A 165 -14.55 22.59 -4.73
C ASP A 165 -15.57 21.48 -4.43
N VAL A 166 -16.58 21.41 -5.29
CA VAL A 166 -17.91 20.82 -5.04
C VAL A 166 -17.92 19.29 -5.26
N ASP A 167 -16.84 18.74 -5.81
CA ASP A 167 -16.70 17.30 -6.05
C ASP A 167 -15.75 16.62 -5.05
N ASN A 168 -16.34 15.82 -4.16
CA ASN A 168 -15.63 15.08 -3.12
C ASN A 168 -14.64 14.01 -3.63
N TYR A 169 -14.59 13.74 -4.95
CA TYR A 169 -13.90 12.60 -5.55
C TYR A 169 -12.63 13.03 -6.29
N LEU A 170 -11.47 12.65 -5.75
CA LEU A 170 -10.17 13.00 -6.33
C LEU A 170 -9.84 12.17 -7.58
N PHE A 171 -10.01 10.85 -7.49
CA PHE A 171 -9.75 9.94 -8.59
C PHE A 171 -11.09 9.50 -9.19
N ARG A 172 -11.35 9.88 -10.45
CA ARG A 172 -12.61 9.53 -11.13
C ARG A 172 -12.34 8.66 -12.37
N PRO A 173 -13.23 7.69 -12.66
CA PRO A 173 -13.14 6.84 -13.86
C PRO A 173 -13.28 7.56 -15.21
N ASP A 174 -13.68 8.83 -15.22
CA ASP A 174 -13.86 9.68 -16.40
C ASP A 174 -12.71 10.67 -16.60
N MET A 175 -11.72 10.68 -15.71
CA MET A 175 -10.54 11.54 -15.84
C MET A 175 -9.75 11.17 -17.09
N LEU A 176 -9.36 12.20 -17.85
CA LEU A 176 -8.53 12.07 -19.03
C LEU A 176 -7.06 11.95 -18.60
N GLY A 177 -6.43 10.84 -18.95
CA GLY A 177 -4.97 10.68 -18.87
C GLY A 177 -4.29 11.09 -20.19
N PRO A 178 -3.06 10.61 -20.42
CA PRO A 178 -2.33 10.82 -21.66
C PRO A 178 -3.17 10.40 -22.88
N SER A 179 -3.12 11.23 -23.93
CA SER A 179 -3.92 11.04 -25.17
C SER A 179 -5.44 11.05 -24.97
N GLY A 180 -5.94 11.61 -23.85
CA GLY A 180 -7.36 11.62 -23.53
C GLY A 180 -7.92 10.25 -23.12
N ILE A 181 -7.05 9.25 -22.93
CA ILE A 181 -7.45 7.91 -22.53
C ILE A 181 -7.90 7.95 -21.07
N THR A 182 -9.13 7.48 -20.80
CA THR A 182 -9.64 7.33 -19.42
C THR A 182 -9.31 5.95 -18.84
N PRO A 183 -9.44 5.72 -17.52
CA PRO A 183 -9.27 4.40 -16.95
C PRO A 183 -10.24 3.36 -17.53
N LEU A 184 -11.43 3.77 -17.97
CA LEU A 184 -12.40 2.88 -18.63
C LEU A 184 -11.94 2.42 -20.01
N HIS A 185 -11.26 3.26 -20.79
CA HIS A 185 -10.65 2.84 -22.06
C HIS A 185 -9.60 1.74 -21.84
N ILE A 186 -8.78 1.87 -20.80
CA ILE A 186 -7.78 0.85 -20.44
C ILE A 186 -8.48 -0.46 -20.05
N ALA A 187 -9.52 -0.39 -19.20
CA ALA A 187 -10.26 -1.58 -18.81
C ALA A 187 -10.98 -2.24 -20.00
N ALA A 188 -11.53 -1.45 -20.93
CA ALA A 188 -12.22 -1.94 -22.11
C ALA A 188 -11.32 -2.70 -23.09
N THR A 189 -10.03 -2.37 -23.13
CA THR A 189 -9.03 -3.06 -23.96
C THR A 189 -8.32 -4.22 -23.27
N THR A 190 -8.48 -4.34 -21.94
CA THR A 190 -7.83 -5.38 -21.15
C THR A 190 -8.67 -6.66 -21.15
N THR A 191 -8.03 -7.81 -21.32
CA THR A 191 -8.69 -9.12 -21.25
C THR A 191 -9.09 -9.48 -19.81
N CYS A 192 -10.21 -10.19 -19.65
CA CYS A 192 -10.74 -10.61 -18.34
C CYS A 192 -10.96 -9.47 -17.33
N ALA A 193 -11.31 -8.27 -17.81
CA ALA A 193 -11.46 -7.05 -17.03
C ALA A 193 -12.87 -6.81 -16.47
N GLU A 194 -13.77 -7.79 -16.48
CA GLU A 194 -15.16 -7.64 -16.01
C GLU A 194 -15.25 -7.12 -14.57
N SER A 195 -14.40 -7.67 -13.68
CA SER A 195 -14.30 -7.21 -12.30
C SER A 195 -13.79 -5.76 -12.21
N MET A 196 -12.91 -5.34 -13.12
CA MET A 196 -12.37 -3.99 -13.15
C MET A 196 -13.41 -2.99 -13.68
N LEU A 197 -14.10 -3.36 -14.75
CA LEU A 197 -15.24 -2.62 -15.30
C LEU A 197 -16.35 -2.45 -14.26
N ASN A 198 -16.63 -3.48 -13.46
CA ASN A 198 -17.55 -3.35 -12.33
C ASN A 198 -17.07 -2.31 -11.32
N LEU A 199 -15.81 -2.38 -10.88
CA LEU A 199 -15.25 -1.40 -9.94
C LEU A 199 -15.31 0.03 -10.46
N LEU A 200 -14.97 0.24 -11.73
CA LEU A 200 -14.95 1.57 -12.36
C LEU A 200 -16.36 2.12 -12.62
N THR A 201 -17.36 1.28 -12.84
CA THR A 201 -18.75 1.72 -13.13
C THR A 201 -19.67 1.73 -11.91
N ASP A 202 -19.31 1.03 -10.84
CA ASP A 202 -19.95 1.11 -9.52
C ASP A 202 -19.25 2.16 -8.63
N ASP A 203 -18.61 3.15 -9.24
CA ASP A 203 -17.91 4.21 -8.52
C ASP A 203 -18.90 5.07 -7.70
N PRO A 204 -18.50 5.57 -6.51
CA PRO A 204 -19.43 6.28 -5.64
C PRO A 204 -20.02 7.57 -6.24
N GLY A 205 -19.36 8.16 -7.23
CA GLY A 205 -19.80 9.38 -7.91
C GLY A 205 -20.67 9.13 -9.15
N GLN A 206 -20.85 7.87 -9.56
CA GLN A 206 -21.54 7.48 -10.80
C GLN A 206 -20.97 8.18 -12.05
N PHE A 207 -19.66 8.40 -12.06
CA PHE A 207 -18.96 8.99 -13.21
C PHE A 207 -18.70 7.93 -14.29
N GLY A 208 -18.32 6.72 -13.88
CA GLY A 208 -17.87 5.68 -14.80
C GLY A 208 -18.98 5.18 -15.72
N LEU A 209 -20.18 4.96 -15.20
CA LEU A 209 -21.30 4.51 -16.03
C LEU A 209 -21.70 5.56 -17.09
N LYS A 210 -21.56 6.86 -16.77
CA LYS A 210 -21.80 7.94 -17.74
C LYS A 210 -20.67 8.03 -18.77
N ALA A 211 -19.43 7.83 -18.34
CA ALA A 211 -18.26 7.91 -19.19
C ALA A 211 -18.20 6.78 -20.24
N TRP A 212 -18.77 5.61 -19.96
CA TRP A 212 -18.75 4.45 -20.87
C TRP A 212 -19.10 4.78 -22.33
N ARG A 213 -20.09 5.66 -22.56
CA ARG A 213 -20.56 6.07 -23.90
C ARG A 213 -20.16 7.48 -24.32
N ASN A 214 -19.72 8.29 -23.37
CA ASN A 214 -19.61 9.73 -23.57
C ASN A 214 -18.18 10.24 -23.49
N ALA A 215 -17.31 9.56 -22.74
CA ALA A 215 -15.91 9.92 -22.68
C ALA A 215 -15.25 9.50 -24.00
N LYS A 216 -14.59 10.45 -24.66
CA LYS A 216 -13.89 10.24 -25.91
C LYS A 216 -12.41 10.50 -25.72
N ASP A 217 -11.60 9.64 -26.29
CA ASP A 217 -10.16 9.85 -26.37
C ASP A 217 -9.79 10.91 -27.43
N SER A 218 -8.48 11.12 -27.63
CA SER A 218 -7.97 12.02 -28.68
C SER A 218 -8.36 11.64 -30.11
N THR A 219 -8.74 10.38 -30.36
CA THR A 219 -9.19 9.89 -31.67
C THR A 219 -10.71 9.97 -31.84
N GLY A 220 -11.44 10.35 -30.80
CA GLY A 220 -12.89 10.46 -30.80
C GLY A 220 -13.62 9.16 -30.47
N LEU A 221 -12.89 8.11 -30.09
CA LEU A 221 -13.41 6.79 -29.72
C LEU A 221 -13.76 6.74 -28.24
N THR A 222 -14.81 5.98 -27.91
CA THR A 222 -15.31 5.77 -26.55
C THR A 222 -14.85 4.43 -25.98
N PRO A 223 -14.93 4.20 -24.65
CA PRO A 223 -14.66 2.87 -24.08
C PRO A 223 -15.52 1.75 -24.69
N GLU A 224 -16.78 2.05 -25.05
CA GLU A 224 -17.66 1.13 -25.76
C GLU A 224 -17.08 0.74 -27.13
N ASP A 225 -16.59 1.71 -27.90
CA ASP A 225 -15.96 1.47 -29.21
C ASP A 225 -14.74 0.57 -29.10
N TYR A 226 -13.90 0.76 -28.08
CA TYR A 226 -12.75 -0.10 -27.81
C TYR A 226 -13.15 -1.53 -27.44
N ALA A 227 -14.18 -1.70 -26.61
CA ALA A 227 -14.67 -3.03 -26.25
C ALA A 227 -15.29 -3.77 -27.46
N ILE A 228 -15.99 -3.03 -28.35
CA ILE A 228 -16.51 -3.57 -29.62
C ILE A 228 -15.36 -3.97 -30.53
N ALA A 229 -14.38 -3.10 -30.74
CA ALA A 229 -13.21 -3.38 -31.57
C ALA A 229 -12.39 -4.57 -31.04
N GLY A 230 -12.34 -4.75 -29.71
CA GLY A 230 -11.71 -5.90 -29.04
C GLY A 230 -12.53 -7.19 -29.05
N GLY A 231 -13.77 -7.18 -29.54
CA GLY A 231 -14.66 -8.34 -29.55
C GLY A 231 -15.14 -8.76 -28.16
N HIS A 232 -15.16 -7.84 -27.19
CA HIS A 232 -15.51 -8.14 -25.80
C HIS A 232 -17.03 -8.06 -25.56
N GLU A 233 -17.79 -8.98 -26.15
CA GLU A 233 -19.27 -9.01 -26.05
C GLU A 233 -19.78 -9.05 -24.60
N SER A 234 -19.08 -9.76 -23.70
CA SER A 234 -19.47 -9.84 -22.29
C SER A 234 -19.42 -8.47 -21.60
N TYR A 235 -18.49 -7.60 -22.00
CA TYR A 235 -18.37 -6.25 -21.45
C TYR A 235 -19.53 -5.38 -21.90
N ILE A 236 -19.89 -5.47 -23.18
CA ILE A 236 -21.04 -4.75 -23.76
C ILE A 236 -22.33 -5.16 -23.05
N LEU A 237 -22.58 -6.47 -22.90
CA LEU A 237 -23.77 -7.00 -22.22
C LEU A 237 -23.83 -6.57 -20.75
N LEU A 238 -22.70 -6.61 -20.05
CA LEU A 238 -22.59 -6.14 -18.67
C LEU A 238 -22.97 -4.66 -18.56
N MET A 239 -22.45 -3.81 -19.45
CA MET A 239 -22.71 -2.37 -19.44
C MET A 239 -24.13 -2.02 -19.82
N LEU A 240 -24.69 -2.66 -20.85
CA LEU A 240 -26.10 -2.51 -21.23
C LEU A 240 -27.03 -2.82 -20.05
N LYS A 241 -26.78 -3.94 -19.35
CA LYS A 241 -27.56 -4.33 -18.16
C LYS A 241 -27.47 -3.27 -17.06
N LYS A 242 -26.28 -2.71 -16.81
CA LYS A 242 -26.09 -1.66 -15.79
C LYS A 242 -26.77 -0.35 -16.17
N ILE A 243 -26.67 0.07 -17.42
CA ILE A 243 -27.28 1.30 -17.93
C ILE A 243 -28.81 1.22 -17.81
N ASN A 244 -29.43 0.12 -18.28
CA ASN A 244 -30.89 -0.07 -18.20
C ASN A 244 -31.39 -0.07 -16.74
N LYS A 245 -30.67 -0.75 -15.84
CA LYS A 245 -31.00 -0.72 -14.41
C LYS A 245 -30.87 0.69 -13.80
N SER A 246 -29.96 1.50 -14.31
CA SER A 246 -29.79 2.89 -13.84
C SER A 246 -30.87 3.83 -14.38
N THR A 247 -31.40 3.59 -15.59
CA THR A 247 -32.50 4.40 -16.16
C THR A 247 -33.81 4.09 -15.46
N GLU A 248 -34.10 2.82 -15.20
CA GLU A 248 -35.28 2.40 -14.41
C GLU A 248 -35.32 3.06 -13.04
N LYS A 249 -34.17 3.16 -12.35
CA LYS A 249 -34.07 3.85 -11.05
C LYS A 249 -34.31 5.36 -11.10
N LYS A 250 -34.11 5.99 -12.26
CA LYS A 250 -34.33 7.43 -12.45
C LYS A 250 -35.78 7.75 -12.84
N ASP A 251 -36.46 6.82 -13.51
CA ASP A 251 -37.87 6.97 -13.91
C ASP A 251 -38.86 6.61 -12.80
N VAL A 252 -38.43 5.95 -11.72
CA VAL A 252 -39.24 5.80 -10.51
C VAL A 252 -39.21 7.11 -9.71
N VAL A 253 -40.09 8.04 -10.08
CA VAL A 253 -40.51 9.14 -9.19
C VAL A 253 -41.13 8.52 -7.94
N PHE A 254 -40.52 8.74 -6.78
CA PHE A 254 -41.02 8.25 -5.50
C PHE A 254 -42.40 8.87 -5.18
N VAL A 255 -43.47 8.15 -5.49
CA VAL A 255 -44.77 8.37 -4.83
C VAL A 255 -44.68 7.62 -3.49
N ASN A 256 -44.47 8.39 -2.43
CA ASN A 256 -44.32 7.87 -1.08
C ASN A 256 -45.69 7.43 -0.55
N ILE A 257 -45.98 6.12 -0.59
CA ILE A 257 -47.15 5.53 0.07
C ILE A 257 -46.65 4.63 1.21
N PRO A 258 -46.93 4.97 2.49
CA PRO A 258 -46.50 4.14 3.60
C PRO A 258 -47.47 2.97 3.77
N ALA A 259 -46.97 1.74 3.66
CA ALA A 259 -47.73 0.55 4.03
C ALA A 259 -46.88 -0.38 4.90
N LYS A 260 -47.41 -0.69 6.08
CA LYS A 260 -46.90 -1.65 7.07
C LYS A 260 -47.05 -3.09 6.56
N LEU A 261 -45.97 -3.89 6.76
CA LEU A 261 -45.82 -5.34 7.04
C LEU A 261 -46.78 -6.37 6.40
N PRO A 262 -46.34 -7.62 6.08
CA PRO A 262 -45.76 -8.55 7.07
C PRO A 262 -44.61 -9.47 6.60
N LEU A 263 -44.06 -10.18 7.60
CA LEU A 263 -42.91 -11.09 7.62
C LEU A 263 -43.13 -12.48 7.00
N LEU A 264 -42.01 -13.02 6.47
CA LEU A 264 -41.52 -14.43 6.39
C LEU A 264 -42.19 -15.43 5.41
N PRO A 265 -41.53 -16.55 5.06
CA PRO A 265 -40.09 -16.90 5.03
C PRO A 265 -39.68 -17.51 3.64
N ASP A 266 -38.38 -17.75 3.38
CA ASP A 266 -37.82 -19.06 2.99
C ASP A 266 -36.41 -18.96 2.34
N ALA A 267 -35.74 -20.11 2.30
CA ALA A 267 -34.59 -20.53 1.49
C ALA A 267 -33.19 -20.47 2.13
N THR A 268 -32.99 -21.44 3.02
CA THR A 268 -31.71 -22.11 3.26
C THR A 268 -31.12 -22.66 1.96
N TYR A 269 -29.87 -22.32 1.63
CA TYR A 269 -29.06 -23.03 0.64
C TYR A 269 -27.96 -23.83 1.35
N GLU A 270 -27.89 -25.11 1.01
CA GLU A 270 -26.98 -26.12 1.52
C GLU A 270 -25.51 -25.78 1.28
N PHE A 271 -24.71 -25.88 2.34
CA PHE A 271 -23.25 -25.97 2.25
C PHE A 271 -22.85 -27.41 1.91
N CYS A 272 -21.98 -27.55 0.91
CA CYS A 272 -21.41 -28.81 0.47
C CYS A 272 -20.59 -29.49 1.59
N LYS A 273 -21.07 -30.67 2.05
CA LYS A 273 -20.42 -31.56 3.03
C LYS A 273 -19.33 -32.44 2.38
N LEU A 274 -18.28 -31.82 1.82
CA LEU A 274 -17.12 -32.58 1.32
C LEU A 274 -15.77 -31.99 1.72
N CYS A 275 -15.74 -31.11 2.72
CA CYS A 275 -14.50 -30.52 3.23
C CYS A 275 -14.39 -30.64 4.76
N GLU A 276 -14.68 -31.81 5.32
CA GLU A 276 -14.34 -32.12 6.71
C GLU A 276 -13.88 -33.58 6.80
N GLN A 277 -12.70 -33.77 7.40
CA GLN A 277 -11.96 -35.03 7.64
C GLN A 277 -11.00 -35.49 6.53
N HIS A 278 -9.81 -34.86 6.51
CA HIS A 278 -8.59 -35.65 6.66
C HIS A 278 -7.52 -34.84 7.41
N LEU A 279 -7.68 -34.76 8.73
CA LEU A 279 -6.65 -34.32 9.66
C LEU A 279 -6.16 -35.54 10.44
N GLU A 280 -5.12 -36.21 9.93
CA GLU A 280 -4.21 -37.00 10.78
C GLU A 280 -2.76 -36.77 10.33
N CYS A 281 -2.17 -35.79 11.02
CA CYS A 281 -0.88 -35.88 11.70
C CYS A 281 0.22 -36.76 11.07
N ARG A 282 1.21 -36.11 10.45
CA ARG A 282 2.61 -36.54 10.61
C ARG A 282 3.57 -35.34 10.69
N SER A 283 3.93 -35.04 11.94
CA SER A 283 5.24 -34.58 12.42
C SER A 283 5.98 -33.47 11.66
N SER A 284 5.91 -32.25 12.20
CA SER A 284 7.00 -31.28 12.20
C SER A 284 7.22 -30.77 13.63
N LEU A 285 7.51 -31.71 14.53
CA LEU A 285 7.99 -31.41 15.88
C LEU A 285 9.51 -31.15 15.78
N GLY A 286 9.90 -30.05 15.13
CA GLY A 286 11.31 -29.78 14.80
C GLY A 286 11.85 -28.41 15.19
N ARG A 287 11.02 -27.39 15.44
CA ARG A 287 11.50 -26.01 15.66
C ARG A 287 11.07 -25.35 16.97
N SER A 288 10.33 -26.05 17.82
CA SER A 288 9.89 -25.53 19.15
C SER A 288 10.89 -25.81 20.29
N ILE A 289 11.75 -26.82 20.16
CA ILE A 289 12.68 -27.22 21.23
C ILE A 289 13.87 -26.26 21.36
N LEU A 290 14.35 -25.70 20.24
CA LEU A 290 15.50 -24.77 20.22
C LEU A 290 15.16 -23.42 20.85
N TYR A 291 13.96 -22.88 20.62
CA TYR A 291 13.53 -21.62 21.22
C TYR A 291 13.40 -21.73 22.76
N ARG A 292 12.95 -22.88 23.27
CA ARG A 292 12.79 -23.13 24.71
C ARG A 292 14.13 -23.37 25.42
N ALA A 293 15.09 -24.04 24.78
CA ALA A 293 16.44 -24.21 25.29
C ALA A 293 17.23 -22.88 25.29
N MET A 294 17.03 -22.04 24.25
CA MET A 294 17.61 -20.71 24.14
C MET A 294 17.09 -19.76 25.23
N LEU A 295 15.78 -19.77 25.51
CA LEU A 295 15.18 -18.97 26.58
C LEU A 295 15.73 -19.33 27.98
N LEU A 296 15.96 -20.61 28.28
CA LEU A 296 16.53 -21.03 29.56
C LEU A 296 18.00 -20.64 29.71
N SER A 297 18.78 -20.67 28.62
CA SER A 297 20.16 -20.19 28.60
C SER A 297 20.26 -18.67 28.81
N MET A 298 19.38 -17.90 28.14
CA MET A 298 19.33 -16.44 28.27
C MET A 298 18.98 -15.99 29.69
N VAL A 299 18.08 -16.71 30.39
CA VAL A 299 17.74 -16.41 31.79
C VAL A 299 18.90 -16.73 32.74
N GLY A 300 19.63 -17.83 32.49
CA GLY A 300 20.83 -18.17 33.25
C GLY A 300 21.96 -17.14 33.10
N ILE A 301 22.21 -16.72 31.85
CA ILE A 301 23.21 -15.69 31.53
C ILE A 301 22.80 -14.34 32.14
N ALA A 302 21.53 -13.94 32.05
CA ALA A 302 21.03 -12.71 32.67
C ALA A 302 21.23 -12.71 34.20
N ALA A 303 20.97 -13.83 34.88
CA ALA A 303 21.21 -13.95 36.30
C ALA A 303 22.71 -13.82 36.65
N VAL A 304 23.60 -14.44 35.87
CA VAL A 304 25.06 -14.33 36.06
C VAL A 304 25.54 -12.89 35.79
N CYS A 305 25.05 -12.23 34.73
CA CYS A 305 25.41 -10.86 34.39
C CYS A 305 24.93 -9.85 35.44
N VAL A 306 23.74 -10.04 36.01
CA VAL A 306 23.26 -9.21 37.14
C VAL A 306 24.13 -9.43 38.37
N CYS A 307 24.52 -10.67 38.67
CA CYS A 307 25.43 -10.96 39.79
C CYS A 307 26.83 -10.35 39.58
N VAL A 308 27.38 -10.39 38.36
CA VAL A 308 28.67 -9.76 38.01
C VAL A 308 28.57 -8.23 38.03
N GLY A 309 27.47 -7.65 37.53
CA GLY A 309 27.22 -6.21 37.59
C GLY A 309 27.01 -5.68 39.01
N LEU A 310 26.49 -6.49 39.91
CA LEU A 310 26.40 -6.17 41.35
C LEU A 310 27.77 -6.29 42.06
N LEU A 311 28.64 -7.20 41.60
CA LEU A 311 29.99 -7.40 42.15
C LEU A 311 31.01 -6.36 41.63
N LEU A 312 30.82 -5.79 40.43
CA LEU A 312 31.73 -4.85 39.79
C LEU A 312 31.31 -3.37 39.94
N LYS A 313 30.67 -3.00 41.05
CA LYS A 313 30.33 -1.60 41.35
C LYS A 313 31.59 -0.72 41.47
N GLY A 314 31.97 -0.11 40.35
CA GLY A 314 32.82 1.06 40.24
C GLY A 314 32.58 1.72 38.88
N PRO A 315 32.19 3.00 38.81
CA PRO A 315 31.92 3.64 37.52
C PRO A 315 33.24 3.89 36.77
N PRO A 316 33.35 3.57 35.46
CA PRO A 316 34.46 4.03 34.65
C PRO A 316 34.29 5.52 34.34
N GLU A 317 35.24 6.34 34.77
CA GLU A 317 35.35 7.74 34.35
C GLU A 317 35.89 7.79 32.91
N VAL A 318 35.07 8.27 31.98
CA VAL A 318 35.51 8.53 30.60
C VAL A 318 35.59 10.04 30.41
N GLY A 319 36.83 10.54 30.36
CA GLY A 319 37.14 11.94 30.08
C GLY A 319 36.90 12.31 28.61
N PHE A 320 36.32 13.49 28.42
CA PHE A 320 36.28 14.30 27.19
C PHE A 320 35.41 13.82 26.00
N MET A 321 34.13 14.21 26.03
CA MET A 321 33.44 14.76 24.84
C MET A 321 32.58 15.96 25.24
N ARG A 322 32.78 17.11 24.59
CA ARG A 322 32.19 18.41 24.98
C ARG A 322 30.73 18.62 24.56
N HIS A 323 30.10 17.69 23.83
CA HIS A 323 28.66 17.71 23.55
C HIS A 323 28.09 16.29 23.50
N PRO A 324 26.85 16.05 23.97
CA PRO A 324 26.19 14.76 23.82
C PRO A 324 26.00 14.43 22.34
N PHE A 325 26.31 13.20 21.96
CA PHE A 325 26.04 12.66 20.63
C PHE A 325 24.55 12.81 20.28
N ARG A 326 24.24 13.48 19.17
CA ARG A 326 22.87 13.69 18.69
C ARG A 326 22.65 12.93 17.39
N TRP A 327 21.74 11.95 17.46
CA TRP A 327 21.25 11.16 16.32
C TRP A 327 20.67 12.00 15.15
N GLU A 328 20.44 13.29 15.36
CA GLU A 328 19.81 14.23 14.45
C GLU A 328 20.79 14.83 13.42
N LEU A 329 22.10 14.63 13.60
CA LEU A 329 23.16 15.19 12.75
C LEU A 329 23.81 14.17 11.82
N LEU A 330 23.30 12.93 11.77
CA LEU A 330 23.85 11.90 10.90
C LEU A 330 23.29 12.07 9.48
N ASP A 331 24.09 12.66 8.59
CA ASP A 331 23.88 12.54 7.14
C ASP A 331 24.10 11.09 6.67
N TYR A 332 23.57 10.75 5.51
CA TYR A 332 23.54 9.40 4.97
C TYR A 332 24.92 8.72 5.02
N GLY A 333 24.96 7.50 5.57
CA GLY A 333 26.08 6.58 5.42
C GLY A 333 25.78 5.57 4.33
N PHE A 334 26.68 5.43 3.36
CA PHE A 334 26.74 4.24 2.52
C PHE A 334 27.17 3.05 3.40
N ILE A 335 26.57 1.89 3.16
CA ILE A 335 27.15 0.60 3.57
C ILE A 335 28.01 0.11 2.40
#